data_AF-A0A532T430-F1
#
_entry.id   AF-A0A532T430-F1
#
_cell.length_a   1.000
_cell.length_b   1.000
_cell.length_c   1.000
_cell.angle_alpha   90.00
_cell.angle_beta   90.00
_cell.angle_gamma   90.00
#
_symmetry.space_group_name_H-M   'P 1'
#
loop_
_entity.id
_entity.type
_entity.pdbx_description
1 polymer ?
#
loop_
_entity_poly.entity_id
_entity_poly.type
_entity_poly.pdbx_seq_one_letter_code
_entity_poly.pdbx_strand_id
1 'polypeptide(L)'
;MNLIEINREEIVKRVRELADAKKKWHFHFLTPNCIFNNKEKFALILEDEEKKESYVCYFNEQPEELKIFENLLYKRPEDFDSY
;
A
#
# COMPACT_ATOMS: atom_id res chain seq x y z
N MET A 1 10.08 0.32 -13.19
CA MET A 1 9.94 -0.36 -11.89
C MET A 1 9.13 -1.62 -12.14
N ASN A 2 9.63 -2.80 -11.75
CA ASN A 2 8.87 -4.03 -11.88
C ASN A 2 7.90 -4.12 -10.69
N LEU A 3 6.60 -4.13 -10.94
CA LEU A 3 5.58 -4.27 -9.89
C LEU A 3 5.19 -5.75 -9.78
N ILE A 4 5.38 -6.32 -8.60
CA ILE A 4 4.98 -7.70 -8.30
C ILE A 4 3.52 -7.65 -7.85
N GLU A 5 2.62 -8.17 -8.68
CA GLU A 5 1.19 -8.26 -8.33
C GLU A 5 0.96 -9.31 -7.25
N ILE A 6 0.34 -8.89 -6.14
CA ILE A 6 0.02 -9.72 -4.98
C ILE A 6 -1.42 -9.49 -4.54
N ASN A 7 -1.95 -10.38 -3.70
CA ASN A 7 -3.31 -10.27 -3.19
C ASN A 7 -3.40 -9.36 -1.94
N ARG A 8 -4.64 -9.10 -1.52
CA ARG A 8 -4.99 -8.27 -0.35
C ARG A 8 -4.32 -8.74 0.95
N GLU A 9 -4.35 -10.04 1.23
CA GLU A 9 -3.79 -10.58 2.47
C GLU A 9 -2.27 -10.41 2.51
N GLU A 10 -1.59 -10.68 1.39
CA GLU A 10 -0.14 -10.61 1.28
C GLU A 10 0.38 -9.17 1.36
N ILE A 11 -0.32 -8.20 0.74
CA ILE A 11 0.12 -6.80 0.80
C ILE A 11 0.01 -6.22 2.22
N VAL A 12 -1.04 -6.62 2.96
CA VAL A 12 -1.22 -6.24 4.38
C VAL A 12 -0.18 -6.92 5.26
N LYS A 13 0.08 -8.22 5.03
CA LYS A 13 1.12 -8.94 5.76
C LYS A 13 2.49 -8.28 5.58
N ARG A 14 2.87 -7.95 4.35
CA ARG A 14 4.17 -7.34 4.05
C ARG A 14 4.35 -5.97 4.67
N VAL A 15 3.35 -5.09 4.59
CA VAL A 15 3.47 -3.76 5.21
C VAL A 15 3.63 -3.86 6.73
N ARG A 16 2.95 -4.81 7.37
CA ARG A 16 3.12 -5.08 8.81
C ARG A 16 4.52 -5.59 9.13
N GLU A 17 5.02 -6.57 8.38
CA GLU A 17 6.38 -7.09 8.56
C GLU A 17 7.45 -5.99 8.41
N LEU A 18 7.31 -5.11 7.41
CA LEU A 18 8.22 -3.99 7.20
C LEU A 18 8.14 -2.96 8.34
N ALA A 19 6.93 -2.63 8.79
CA ALA A 19 6.71 -1.71 9.90
C ALA A 19 7.27 -2.25 11.22
N ASP A 20 6.98 -3.51 11.56
CA ASP A 20 7.44 -4.16 12.79
C ASP A 20 8.97 -4.29 12.83
N ALA A 21 9.57 -4.61 11.68
CA ALA A 21 11.02 -4.67 11.52
C ALA A 21 11.70 -3.29 11.42
N LYS A 22 10.93 -2.18 11.51
CA LYS A 22 11.40 -0.79 11.38
C LYS A 22 12.19 -0.54 10.08
N LYS A 23 11.78 -1.21 9.00
CA LYS A 23 12.38 -1.10 7.67
C LYS A 23 11.96 0.20 7.00
N LYS A 24 12.74 0.65 6.01
CA LYS A 24 12.35 1.77 5.15
C LYS A 24 11.39 1.27 4.08
N TRP A 25 10.21 1.87 4.07
CA TRP A 25 9.19 1.60 3.08
C TRP A 25 8.32 2.84 2.91
N HIS A 26 7.67 2.94 1.76
CA HIS A 26 6.61 3.90 1.52
C HIS A 26 5.56 3.26 0.62
N PHE A 27 4.49 3.99 0.34
CA PHE A 27 3.41 3.49 -0.49
C PHE A 27 2.83 4.56 -1.40
N HIS A 28 2.20 4.11 -2.48
CA HIS A 28 1.38 4.94 -3.36
C HIS A 28 -0.03 4.39 -3.41
N PHE A 29 -0.99 5.29 -3.50
CA PHE A 29 -2.38 4.97 -3.76
C PHE A 29 -2.80 5.64 -5.06
N LEU A 30 -3.23 4.85 -6.05
CA LEU A 30 -3.66 5.34 -7.35
C LEU A 30 -5.15 5.00 -7.54
N THR A 31 -5.94 6.00 -7.91
CA THR A 31 -7.34 5.82 -8.28
C THR A 31 -7.47 5.27 -9.71
N PRO A 32 -8.64 4.74 -10.12
CA PRO A 32 -8.87 4.26 -11.48
C PRO A 32 -8.61 5.31 -12.57
N ASN A 33 -8.81 6.59 -12.25
CA ASN A 33 -8.64 7.72 -13.18
C ASN A 33 -7.25 8.37 -13.11
N CYS A 34 -6.32 7.79 -12.34
CA CYS A 34 -4.98 8.33 -12.21
C CYS A 34 -4.18 8.11 -13.50
N ILE A 35 -3.54 9.16 -14.02
CA ILE A 35 -2.72 9.08 -15.24
C ILE A 35 -1.50 8.14 -15.12
N PHE A 36 -1.08 7.83 -13.88
CA PHE A 36 0.02 6.91 -13.59
C PHE A 36 -0.45 5.47 -13.36
N ASN A 37 -1.76 5.24 -13.37
CA ASN A 37 -2.35 3.92 -13.20
C ASN A 37 -2.68 3.31 -14.57
N ASN A 38 -2.16 2.12 -14.81
CA ASN A 38 -2.36 1.40 -16.06
C ASN A 38 -3.56 0.45 -16.04
N LYS A 39 -4.35 0.46 -14.95
CA LYS A 39 -5.59 -0.32 -14.82
C LYS A 39 -6.73 0.59 -14.39
N GLU A 40 -7.94 0.34 -14.91
CA GLU A 40 -9.19 0.97 -14.46
C GLU A 40 -9.67 0.41 -13.10
N LYS A 41 -8.74 0.32 -12.14
CA LYS A 41 -8.92 -0.22 -10.79
C LYS A 41 -8.17 0.66 -9.80
N PHE A 42 -8.54 0.61 -8.54
CA PHE A 42 -7.69 1.18 -7.49
C PHE A 42 -6.42 0.34 -7.36
N ALA A 43 -5.28 0.98 -7.13
CA ALA A 43 -4.01 0.31 -6.92
C ALA A 43 -3.36 0.81 -5.62
N LEU A 44 -2.96 -0.13 -4.76
CA LEU A 44 -2.12 0.13 -3.61
C LEU A 44 -0.74 -0.46 -3.89
N ILE A 45 0.28 0.40 -3.93
CA ILE A 45 1.66 0.03 -4.25
C ILE A 45 2.48 0.15 -2.98
N LEU A 46 3.16 -0.92 -2.58
CA LEU A 46 4.11 -0.96 -1.46
C LEU A 46 5.53 -1.03 -2.02
N GLU A 47 6.41 -0.12 -1.58
CA GLU A 47 7.82 -0.12 -1.95
C GLU A 47 8.69 -0.49 -0.75
N ASP A 48 9.42 -1.62 -0.86
CA ASP A 48 10.49 -2.00 0.05
C ASP A 48 11.80 -1.37 -0.47
N GLU A 49 12.23 -0.27 0.18
CA GLU A 49 13.40 0.48 -0.26
C GLU A 49 14.71 -0.27 -0.03
N GLU A 50 14.75 -1.18 0.95
CA GLU A 50 15.96 -1.95 1.24
C GLU A 50 16.19 -3.04 0.19
N LYS A 51 15.13 -3.76 -0.18
CA LYS A 51 15.20 -4.80 -1.21
C LYS A 51 15.09 -4.26 -2.63
N LYS A 52 14.67 -3.01 -2.79
CA LYS A 52 14.35 -2.40 -4.10
C LYS A 52 13.28 -3.18 -4.85
N GLU A 53 12.29 -3.67 -4.10
CA GLU A 53 11.15 -4.42 -4.60
C GLU A 53 9.88 -3.62 -4.41
N SER A 54 8.99 -3.68 -5.41
CA SER A 54 7.71 -2.99 -5.37
C SER A 54 6.60 -4.01 -5.60
N TYR A 55 5.57 -3.93 -4.76
CA TYR A 55 4.42 -4.82 -4.76
C TYR A 55 3.17 -4.01 -5.06
N VAL A 56 2.21 -4.59 -5.77
CA VAL A 56 0.93 -3.93 -6.08
C VAL A 56 -0.24 -4.86 -5.80
N CYS A 57 -1.29 -4.33 -5.19
CA CYS A 57 -2.59 -4.97 -5.11
C CYS A 57 -3.64 -4.08 -5.79
N TYR A 58 -4.49 -4.69 -6.62
CA TYR A 58 -5.55 -3.99 -7.33
C TYR A 58 -6.91 -4.28 -6.72
N PHE A 59 -7.78 -3.27 -6.67
CA PHE A 59 -9.10 -3.34 -6.05
C PHE A 59 -10.15 -2.75 -7.00
N ASN A 60 -11.35 -3.34 -6.98
CA ASN A 60 -12.47 -2.82 -7.78
C ASN A 60 -13.13 -1.60 -7.10
N GLU A 61 -12.93 -1.44 -5.80
CA GLU A 61 -13.43 -0.34 -4.97
C GLU A 61 -12.28 0.25 -4.14
N GLN A 62 -12.52 1.38 -3.47
CA GLN A 62 -11.49 2.01 -2.64
C GLN A 62 -11.08 1.06 -1.50
N PRO A 63 -9.79 0.69 -1.37
CA PRO A 63 -9.36 -0.30 -0.40
C PRO A 63 -9.38 0.26 1.02
N GLU A 64 -10.05 -0.45 1.94
CA GLU A 64 -9.97 -0.17 3.38
C GLU A 64 -8.53 -0.36 3.91
N GLU A 65 -7.73 -1.20 3.24
CA GLU A 65 -6.32 -1.44 3.57
C GLU A 65 -5.46 -0.18 3.51
N LEU A 66 -5.87 0.85 2.75
CA LEU A 66 -5.20 2.13 2.72
C LEU A 66 -5.02 2.71 4.13
N LYS A 67 -6.01 2.54 5.00
CA LYS A 67 -5.94 3.00 6.40
C LYS A 67 -4.84 2.28 7.19
N ILE A 68 -4.62 0.99 6.92
CA ILE A 68 -3.56 0.21 7.57
C ILE A 68 -2.19 0.81 7.20
N PHE A 69 -1.99 1.12 5.92
CA PHE A 69 -0.76 1.74 5.42
C PHE A 69 -0.52 3.11 6.04
N GLU A 70 -1.53 3.97 6.05
CA GLU A 70 -1.45 5.30 6.65
C GLU A 70 -1.15 5.23 8.16
N ASN A 71 -1.82 4.33 8.89
CA ASN A 71 -1.63 4.17 10.33
C ASN A 71 -0.21 3.68 10.66
N LEU A 72 0.30 2.70 9.91
CA LEU A 72 1.65 2.18 10.12
C LEU A 72 2.74 3.21 9.74
N LEU A 73 2.57 3.93 8.63
CA LEU A 73 3.58 4.88 8.16
C LEU A 73 3.63 6.15 9.03
N TYR A 74 2.47 6.73 9.31
CA TYR A 74 2.36 7.99 10.04
C TYR A 74 2.22 7.80 11.55
N LYS A 75 2.21 6.54 12.03
CA LYS A 75 1.96 6.17 13.43
C LYS A 75 0.67 6.82 13.96
N ARG A 76 -0.36 6.88 13.09
CA ARG A 76 -1.68 7.40 13.49
C ARG A 76 -2.33 6.41 14.45
N PRO A 77 -3.00 6.87 15.51
CA PRO A 77 -3.86 6.02 16.33
C PRO A 77 -4.90 5.33 15.45
N GLU A 78 -5.24 4.07 15.75
CA GLU A 78 -6.23 3.29 14.96
C GLU A 78 -7.60 3.98 14.87
N ASP A 79 -7.91 4.87 15.80
CA ASP A 79 -9.17 5.61 15.92
C ASP A 79 -9.14 7.01 15.25
N PHE A 80 -8.12 7.30 14.43
CA PHE A 80 -8.03 8.61 13.77
C PHE A 80 -8.89 8.63 12.51
N ASP A 81 -10.18 8.94 12.67
CA ASP A 81 -11.06 9.26 11.55
C ASP A 81 -10.64 10.61 10.94
N SER A 82 -10.00 10.58 9.77
CA SER A 82 -9.83 11.78 8.95
C SER A 82 -11.12 12.04 8.18
N TYR A 83 -11.76 13.15 8.50
CA TYR A 83 -12.95 13.73 7.86
C TYR A 83 -12.88 13.80 6.32
#